data_AF-A0A662H093-F1
#
_entry.id   AF-A0A662H093-F1
#
_cell.length_a   1.000
_cell.length_b   1.000
_cell.length_c   1.000
_cell.angle_alpha   90.00
_cell.angle_beta   90.00
_cell.angle_gamma   90.00
#
_symmetry.space_group_name_H-M   'P 1'
#
loop_
_entity.id
_entity.type
_entity.pdbx_description
1 polymer ?
#
loop_
_entity_poly.entity_id
_entity_poly.type
_entity_poly.pdbx_seq_one_letter_code
_entity_poly.pdbx_strand_id
1 'polypeptide(L)'
;MVAFKPLIAGVMIALIFFSSLYYSISLADWFDWRRNALSDLGNSVMSSVAAQFNFSLLLVGLLMILLALNHVRRNSRVSWILFAISGFLLQMIAAFDEVYGQLHFLTSVAIFASMGLTILADSIELRSKTLLGIFAFYALIWPLYFFIKTSTGILTKAAAAEMFSIILFMAYFILRCVKAPR
;
A
#
# COMPACT_ATOMS: atom_id res chain seq x y z
N MET A 1 -9.74 5.11 28.27
CA MET A 1 -8.83 6.13 27.68
C MET A 1 -7.59 5.37 27.20
N VAL A 2 -7.14 5.25 25.95
CA VAL A 2 -7.32 5.97 24.68
C VAL A 2 -7.05 4.96 23.53
N ALA A 3 -8.03 4.17 23.10
CA ALA A 3 -7.91 3.37 21.87
C ALA A 3 -8.01 4.24 20.59
N PHE A 4 -8.38 5.51 20.76
CA PHE A 4 -8.71 6.44 19.68
C PHE A 4 -7.47 6.92 18.90
N LYS A 5 -6.29 7.03 19.53
CA LYS A 5 -5.08 7.58 18.90
C LYS A 5 -4.53 6.77 17.72
N PRO A 6 -4.33 5.44 17.82
CA PRO A 6 -3.80 4.65 16.69
C PRO A 6 -4.83 4.47 15.58
N LEU A 7 -6.11 4.31 15.91
CA LEU A 7 -7.19 4.23 14.93
C LEU A 7 -7.31 5.54 14.13
N ILE A 8 -7.32 6.69 14.81
CA ILE A 8 -7.29 7.99 14.13
C ILE A 8 -6.06 8.09 13.23
N ALA A 9 -4.87 7.73 13.71
CA ALA A 9 -3.66 7.79 12.90
C ALA A 9 -3.79 6.92 11.64
N GLY A 10 -4.34 5.70 11.75
CA GLY A 10 -4.59 4.84 10.60
C GLY A 10 -5.56 5.43 9.59
N VAL A 11 -6.69 5.98 10.06
CA VAL A 11 -7.67 6.65 9.20
C VAL A 11 -7.05 7.87 8.53
N MET A 12 -6.30 8.69 9.27
CA MET A 12 -5.64 9.87 8.73
C MET A 12 -4.58 9.51 7.68
N ILE A 13 -3.79 8.44 7.87
CA ILE A 13 -2.84 7.96 6.87
C ILE A 13 -3.56 7.56 5.58
N ALA A 14 -4.65 6.81 5.69
CA ALA A 14 -5.45 6.42 4.53
C ALA A 14 -6.04 7.65 3.81
N LEU A 15 -6.57 8.62 4.56
CA LEU A 15 -7.11 9.86 4.00
C LEU A 15 -6.02 10.70 3.31
N ILE A 16 -4.84 10.84 3.90
CA ILE A 16 -3.70 11.53 3.30
C ILE A 16 -3.32 10.86 1.98
N PHE A 17 -3.17 9.53 1.97
CA PHE A 17 -2.83 8.78 0.77
C PHE A 17 -3.90 8.96 -0.33
N PHE A 18 -5.16 8.62 -0.04
CA PHE A 18 -6.22 8.66 -1.05
C PHE A 18 -6.53 10.07 -1.55
N SER A 19 -6.44 11.09 -0.69
CA SER A 19 -6.62 12.48 -1.12
C SER A 19 -5.48 12.94 -2.02
N SER A 20 -4.24 12.56 -1.70
CA SER A 20 -3.06 12.90 -2.52
C SER A 20 -3.08 12.16 -3.86
N LEU A 21 -3.50 10.89 -3.86
CA LEU A 21 -3.68 10.11 -5.07
C LEU A 21 -4.76 10.71 -5.97
N TYR A 22 -5.93 11.01 -5.40
CA TYR A 22 -7.03 11.66 -6.12
C TYR A 22 -6.58 13.00 -6.72
N TYR A 23 -5.89 13.82 -5.93
CA TYR A 23 -5.34 15.08 -6.39
C TYR A 23 -4.37 14.89 -7.56
N SER A 24 -3.44 13.94 -7.46
CA SER A 24 -2.48 13.65 -8.53
C SER A 24 -3.16 13.17 -9.81
N ILE A 25 -4.15 12.28 -9.71
CA ILE A 25 -4.95 11.82 -10.87
C ILE A 25 -5.74 12.97 -11.48
N SER A 26 -6.32 13.86 -10.67
CA SER A 26 -7.13 15.00 -11.16
C SER A 26 -6.32 16.02 -11.96
N LEU A 27 -4.99 16.02 -11.80
CA LEU A 27 -4.06 16.87 -12.54
C LEU A 27 -3.39 16.14 -13.71
N ALA A 28 -3.61 14.84 -13.85
CA ALA A 28 -2.99 13.98 -14.86
C ALA A 28 -4.04 13.53 -15.89
N ASP A 29 -4.40 14.43 -16.82
CA ASP A 29 -5.41 14.18 -17.87
C ASP A 29 -5.12 12.94 -18.75
N TRP A 30 -3.86 12.51 -18.77
CA TRP A 30 -3.40 11.33 -19.52
C TRP A 30 -3.64 10.00 -18.79
N PHE A 31 -3.99 10.02 -17.49
CA PHE A 31 -4.10 8.81 -16.68
C PHE A 31 -5.33 7.98 -17.04
N ASP A 32 -5.11 6.73 -17.42
CA ASP A 32 -6.14 5.73 -17.72
C ASP A 32 -5.93 4.49 -16.85
N TRP A 33 -6.94 4.16 -16.03
CA TRP A 33 -6.94 3.00 -15.13
C TRP A 33 -6.65 1.65 -15.79
N ARG A 34 -6.88 1.51 -17.09
CA ARG A 34 -6.64 0.28 -17.86
C ARG A 34 -5.24 0.25 -18.46
N ARG A 35 -4.69 1.42 -18.76
CA ARG A 35 -3.44 1.58 -19.52
C ARG A 35 -2.24 1.98 -18.69
N ASN A 36 -2.48 2.47 -17.48
CA ASN A 36 -1.46 2.96 -16.57
C ASN A 36 -1.26 2.07 -15.34
N ALA A 37 -0.11 2.25 -14.70
CA ALA A 37 0.10 1.90 -13.31
C ALA A 37 -0.08 3.17 -12.46
N LEU A 38 -0.45 3.05 -11.19
CA LEU A 38 -0.45 4.21 -10.28
C LEU A 38 0.96 4.79 -10.15
N SER A 39 1.98 3.94 -10.17
CA SER A 39 3.39 4.35 -10.17
C SER A 39 3.77 5.24 -11.36
N ASP A 40 3.06 5.17 -12.50
CA ASP A 40 3.30 6.06 -13.64
C ASP A 40 3.13 7.54 -13.23
N LEU A 41 2.25 7.84 -12.27
CA LEU A 41 2.07 9.19 -11.74
C LEU A 41 3.35 9.72 -11.08
N GLY A 42 4.17 8.83 -10.54
CA GLY A 42 5.44 9.12 -9.88
C GLY A 42 6.65 9.23 -10.81
N ASN A 43 6.49 9.06 -12.13
CA ASN A 43 7.61 9.14 -13.07
C ASN A 43 8.17 10.56 -13.17
N SER A 44 9.35 10.80 -12.58
CA SER A 44 9.98 12.13 -12.47
C SER A 44 10.36 12.80 -13.80
N VAL A 45 10.44 12.05 -14.90
CA VAL A 45 10.78 12.59 -16.22
C VAL A 45 9.53 12.91 -17.03
N MET A 46 8.51 12.04 -16.96
CA MET A 46 7.34 12.10 -17.85
C MET A 46 6.08 12.66 -17.19
N SER A 47 5.99 12.64 -15.86
CA SER A 47 4.79 13.05 -15.13
C SER A 47 4.97 14.40 -14.45
N SER A 48 4.12 15.37 -14.83
CA SER A 48 4.07 16.70 -14.21
C SER A 48 3.58 16.69 -12.75
N VAL A 49 3.01 15.57 -12.29
CA VAL A 49 2.50 15.38 -10.92
C VAL A 49 3.40 14.49 -10.06
N ALA A 50 4.57 14.11 -10.57
CA ALA A 50 5.48 13.17 -9.90
C ALA A 50 5.91 13.64 -8.52
N ALA A 51 6.23 14.92 -8.35
CA ALA A 51 6.68 15.45 -7.07
C ALA A 51 5.59 15.30 -5.99
N GLN A 52 4.34 15.61 -6.32
CA GLN A 52 3.19 15.52 -5.41
C GLN A 52 2.88 14.07 -5.06
N PHE A 53 2.85 13.19 -6.08
CA PHE A 53 2.61 11.77 -5.88
C PHE A 53 3.72 11.12 -5.03
N ASN A 54 4.98 11.30 -5.40
CA ASN A 54 6.12 10.71 -4.67
C ASN A 54 6.27 11.28 -3.25
N PHE A 55 6.00 12.57 -3.04
CA PHE A 55 5.97 13.13 -1.69
C PHE A 55 4.92 12.44 -0.80
N SER A 56 3.75 12.12 -1.36
CA SER A 56 2.71 11.40 -0.62
C SER A 56 3.16 9.99 -0.21
N LEU A 57 3.86 9.27 -1.10
CA LEU A 57 4.45 7.96 -0.80
C LEU A 57 5.51 8.06 0.31
N LEU A 58 6.37 9.08 0.24
CA LEU A 58 7.38 9.34 1.27
C LEU A 58 6.74 9.59 2.64
N LEU A 59 5.76 10.50 2.68
CA LEU A 59 5.06 10.89 3.91
C LEU A 59 4.30 9.70 4.51
N VAL A 60 3.50 8.98 3.70
CA VAL A 60 2.73 7.82 4.16
C VAL A 60 3.64 6.71 4.63
N GLY A 61 4.73 6.44 3.91
CA GLY A 61 5.73 5.45 4.31
C GLY A 61 6.40 5.79 5.64
N LEU A 62 6.74 7.07 5.87
CA LEU A 62 7.28 7.54 7.15
C LEU A 62 6.26 7.35 8.28
N LEU A 63 5.01 7.77 8.07
CA LEU A 63 3.94 7.62 9.06
C LEU A 63 3.69 6.14 9.40
N MET A 64 3.74 5.25 8.41
CA MET A 64 3.64 3.81 8.64
C MET A 64 4.78 3.29 9.55
N ILE A 65 6.03 3.68 9.29
CA ILE A 65 7.18 3.29 10.13
C ILE A 65 7.00 3.80 11.56
N LEU A 66 6.64 5.07 11.73
CA LEU A 66 6.41 5.65 13.06
C LEU A 66 5.31 4.90 13.81
N LEU A 67 4.23 4.53 13.13
CA LEU A 67 3.14 3.78 13.71
C LEU A 67 3.55 2.35 14.05
N ALA A 68 4.38 1.73 13.23
CA ALA A 68 4.97 0.42 13.48
C ALA A 68 5.72 0.41 14.82
N LEU A 69 6.66 1.35 14.97
CA LEU A 69 7.56 1.44 16.11
C LEU A 69 6.84 1.82 17.41
N ASN A 70 5.92 2.78 17.33
CA ASN A 70 5.27 3.35 18.51
C ASN A 70 4.06 2.56 18.98
N HIS A 71 3.36 1.87 18.06
CA HIS A 71 2.09 1.20 18.37
C HIS A 71 2.10 -0.30 18.07
N VAL A 72 2.37 -0.69 16.83
CA VAL A 72 2.27 -2.09 16.36
C VAL A 72 3.25 -2.99 17.13
N ARG A 73 4.46 -2.50 17.43
CA ARG A 73 5.49 -3.23 18.19
C ARG A 73 5.06 -3.68 19.59
N ARG A 74 4.08 -3.01 20.21
CA ARG A 74 3.64 -3.33 21.57
C ARG A 74 2.78 -4.59 21.65
N ASN A 75 2.16 -4.99 20.54
CA ASN A 75 1.17 -6.06 20.48
C ASN A 75 1.43 -7.07 19.36
N SER A 76 2.60 -7.02 18.72
CA SER A 76 3.04 -7.96 17.68
C SER A 76 4.53 -8.28 17.86
N ARG A 77 4.94 -9.49 17.46
CA ARG A 77 6.36 -9.90 17.52
C ARG A 77 7.06 -9.63 16.20
N VAL A 78 6.41 -10.01 15.10
CA VAL A 78 6.96 -9.97 13.75
C VAL A 78 6.23 -8.95 12.88
N SER A 79 4.91 -8.82 13.03
CA SER A 79 4.12 -7.97 12.12
C SER A 79 4.52 -6.50 12.12
N TRP A 80 5.01 -5.95 13.24
CA TRP A 80 5.54 -4.58 13.27
C TRP A 80 6.78 -4.40 12.42
N ILE A 81 7.64 -5.42 12.33
CA ILE A 81 8.84 -5.39 11.49
C ILE A 81 8.40 -5.35 10.03
N LEU A 82 7.48 -6.23 9.64
CA LEU A 82 6.96 -6.28 8.27
C LEU A 82 6.20 -5.01 7.89
N PHE A 83 5.43 -4.43 8.81
CA PHE A 83 4.75 -3.15 8.60
C PHE A 83 5.73 -1.98 8.45
N ALA A 84 6.82 -1.95 9.24
CA ALA A 84 7.88 -0.97 9.08
C ALA A 84 8.65 -1.15 7.75
N ILE A 85 8.94 -2.40 7.36
CA ILE A 85 9.55 -2.71 6.06
C ILE A 85 8.63 -2.28 4.92
N SER A 86 7.32 -2.50 5.02
CA SER A 86 6.34 -2.00 4.05
C SER A 86 6.38 -0.47 3.97
N GLY A 87 6.44 0.23 5.10
CA GLY A 87 6.58 1.69 5.11
C GLY A 87 7.87 2.17 4.46
N PHE A 88 8.99 1.48 4.68
CA PHE A 88 10.27 1.79 4.04
C PHE A 88 10.24 1.51 2.53
N LEU A 89 9.75 0.35 2.11
CA LEU A 89 9.62 0.00 0.70
C LEU A 89 8.70 0.95 -0.06
N LEU A 90 7.65 1.48 0.59
CA LEU A 90 6.81 2.53 0.00
C LEU A 90 7.60 3.82 -0.28
N GLN A 91 8.54 4.20 0.60
CA GLN A 91 9.46 5.31 0.33
C GLN A 91 10.44 4.96 -0.80
N MET A 92 10.86 3.71 -0.91
CA MET A 92 11.71 3.26 -2.01
C MET A 92 11.00 3.31 -3.37
N ILE A 93 9.68 3.09 -3.43
CA ILE A 93 8.90 3.33 -4.67
C ILE A 93 8.98 4.78 -5.10
N ALA A 94 8.94 5.71 -4.14
CA ALA A 94 9.06 7.14 -4.41
C ALA A 94 10.47 7.54 -4.87
N ALA A 95 11.50 6.86 -4.37
CA ALA A 95 12.90 7.12 -4.70
C ALA A 95 13.34 6.47 -6.02
N PHE A 96 12.90 5.23 -6.24
CA PHE A 96 13.15 4.45 -7.45
C PHE A 96 11.87 4.39 -8.27
N ASP A 97 11.48 5.52 -8.85
CA ASP A 97 10.31 5.61 -9.74
C ASP A 97 10.53 4.85 -11.07
N GLU A 98 9.55 4.92 -11.97
CA GLU A 98 9.56 4.21 -13.27
C GLU A 98 10.82 4.45 -14.12
N VAL A 99 11.56 5.55 -13.92
CA VAL A 99 12.82 5.84 -14.65
C VAL A 99 13.87 4.75 -14.36
N TYR A 100 13.81 4.13 -13.18
CA TYR A 100 14.76 3.11 -12.74
C TYR A 100 14.43 1.70 -13.26
N GLY A 101 13.37 1.53 -14.06
CA GLY A 101 13.06 0.30 -14.79
C GLY A 101 13.02 -0.95 -13.91
N GLN A 102 13.99 -1.85 -14.07
CA GLN A 102 14.03 -3.12 -13.33
C GLN A 102 14.10 -2.93 -11.80
N LEU A 103 14.78 -1.89 -11.31
CA LEU A 103 14.86 -1.63 -9.88
C LEU A 103 13.50 -1.18 -9.32
N HIS A 104 12.76 -0.35 -10.07
CA HIS A 104 11.39 0.01 -9.74
C HIS A 104 10.52 -1.24 -9.65
N PHE A 105 10.56 -2.09 -10.68
CA PHE A 105 9.79 -3.33 -10.71
C PHE A 105 10.07 -4.24 -9.51
N LEU A 106 11.34 -4.45 -9.15
CA LEU A 106 11.71 -5.26 -7.99
C LEU A 106 11.20 -4.65 -6.68
N THR A 107 11.29 -3.33 -6.55
CA THR A 107 10.78 -2.59 -5.39
C THR A 107 9.26 -2.72 -5.29
N SER A 108 8.54 -2.63 -6.42
CA SER A 108 7.08 -2.82 -6.52
C SER A 108 6.67 -4.23 -6.08
N VAL A 109 7.36 -5.27 -6.55
CA VAL A 109 7.10 -6.64 -6.08
C VAL A 109 7.36 -6.76 -4.57
N ALA A 110 8.45 -6.18 -4.07
CA ALA A 110 8.82 -6.25 -2.66
C ALA A 110 7.77 -5.56 -1.75
N ILE A 111 7.27 -4.36 -2.11
CA ILE A 111 6.26 -3.68 -1.29
C ILE A 111 4.96 -4.48 -1.23
N PHE A 112 4.44 -4.94 -2.38
CA PHE A 112 3.17 -5.67 -2.39
C PHE A 112 3.28 -7.05 -1.72
N ALA A 113 4.42 -7.73 -1.83
CA ALA A 113 4.68 -8.95 -1.08
C ALA A 113 4.77 -8.67 0.43
N SER A 114 5.52 -7.63 0.84
CA SER A 114 5.67 -7.23 2.25
C SER A 114 4.34 -6.85 2.90
N MET A 115 3.48 -6.12 2.18
CA MET A 115 2.14 -5.79 2.63
C MET A 115 1.29 -7.05 2.87
N GLY A 116 1.29 -8.00 1.93
CA GLY A 116 0.58 -9.28 2.08
C GLY A 116 1.10 -10.11 3.26
N LEU A 117 2.42 -10.21 3.40
CA LEU A 117 3.06 -10.90 4.54
C LEU A 117 2.73 -10.22 5.87
N THR A 118 2.62 -8.90 5.89
CA THR A 118 2.21 -8.16 7.10
C THR A 118 0.80 -8.54 7.52
N ILE A 119 -0.17 -8.57 6.58
CA ILE A 119 -1.55 -8.97 6.86
C ILE A 119 -1.60 -10.42 7.38
N LEU A 120 -0.85 -11.32 6.74
CA LEU A 120 -0.77 -12.73 7.13
C LEU A 120 -0.21 -12.88 8.54
N ALA A 121 0.94 -12.27 8.83
CA ALA A 121 1.59 -12.34 10.13
C ALA A 121 0.64 -11.88 11.26
N ASP A 122 -0.04 -10.76 11.06
CA ASP A 122 -0.98 -10.23 12.05
C ASP A 122 -2.24 -11.10 12.19
N SER A 123 -2.70 -11.71 11.09
CA SER A 123 -3.83 -12.64 11.16
C SER A 123 -3.52 -13.84 12.07
N ILE A 124 -2.27 -14.30 12.07
CA ILE A 124 -1.77 -15.40 12.88
C ILE A 124 -1.53 -14.93 14.32
N GLU A 125 -0.80 -13.83 14.51
CA GLU A 125 -0.46 -13.30 15.84
C GLU A 125 -1.70 -12.89 16.64
N LEU A 126 -2.69 -12.27 15.99
CA LEU A 126 -3.96 -11.87 16.60
C LEU A 126 -5.02 -12.98 16.54
N ARG A 127 -4.71 -14.16 15.97
CA ARG A 127 -5.63 -15.30 15.77
C ARG A 127 -6.97 -14.88 15.16
N SER A 128 -6.93 -13.96 14.20
CA SER A 128 -8.11 -13.28 13.67
C SER A 128 -8.52 -13.83 12.32
N LYS A 129 -9.60 -14.62 12.29
CA LYS A 129 -10.21 -15.15 11.05
C LYS A 129 -10.59 -14.05 10.05
N THR A 130 -10.98 -12.87 10.53
CA THR A 130 -11.30 -11.73 9.65
C THR A 130 -10.06 -11.20 8.93
N LEU A 131 -8.91 -11.11 9.62
CA LEU A 131 -7.67 -10.65 8.97
C LEU A 131 -7.15 -11.72 8.00
N LEU A 132 -7.34 -12.99 8.33
CA LEU A 132 -7.03 -14.10 7.41
C LEU A 132 -7.91 -14.03 6.14
N GLY A 133 -9.18 -13.68 6.28
CA GLY A 133 -10.07 -13.41 5.14
C GLY A 133 -9.56 -12.25 4.27
N ILE A 134 -9.14 -11.14 4.88
CA ILE A 134 -8.53 -10.01 4.14
C ILE A 134 -7.26 -10.46 3.41
N PHE A 135 -6.41 -11.26 4.06
CA PHE A 135 -5.22 -11.84 3.40
C PHE A 135 -5.60 -12.70 2.20
N ALA A 136 -6.63 -13.55 2.31
CA ALA A 136 -7.09 -14.37 1.20
C ALA A 136 -7.53 -13.51 0.00
N PHE A 137 -8.32 -12.45 0.23
CA PHE A 137 -8.67 -11.51 -0.84
C PHE A 137 -7.45 -10.79 -1.41
N TYR A 138 -6.52 -10.35 -0.56
CA TYR A 138 -5.28 -9.70 -0.98
C TYR A 138 -4.42 -10.61 -1.87
N ALA A 139 -4.25 -11.87 -1.46
CA ALA A 139 -3.47 -12.86 -2.19
C ALA A 139 -4.05 -13.20 -3.58
N LEU A 140 -5.35 -12.98 -3.79
CA LEU A 140 -6.01 -13.20 -5.08
C LEU A 140 -5.84 -12.04 -6.07
N ILE A 141 -5.46 -10.84 -5.62
CA ILE A 141 -5.40 -9.65 -6.48
C ILE A 141 -4.44 -9.85 -7.65
N TRP A 142 -3.19 -10.21 -7.37
CA TRP A 142 -2.15 -10.33 -8.40
C TRP A 142 -2.40 -11.50 -9.36
N PRO A 143 -2.74 -12.73 -8.89
CA PRO A 143 -3.15 -13.81 -9.79
C PRO A 143 -4.33 -13.44 -10.69
N LEU A 144 -5.35 -12.77 -10.14
CA LEU A 144 -6.52 -12.34 -10.91
C LEU A 144 -6.15 -11.26 -11.94
N TYR A 145 -5.31 -10.29 -11.56
CA TYR A 145 -4.79 -9.29 -12.49
C TYR A 145 -4.07 -9.94 -13.67
N PHE A 146 -3.15 -10.87 -13.41
CA PHE A 146 -2.43 -11.56 -14.48
C PHE A 146 -3.38 -12.36 -15.36
N PHE A 147 -4.33 -13.09 -14.77
CA PHE A 147 -5.35 -13.82 -15.52
C PHE A 147 -6.16 -12.90 -16.44
N ILE A 148 -6.72 -11.81 -15.92
CA ILE A 148 -7.51 -10.85 -16.71
C ILE A 148 -6.65 -10.24 -17.83
N LYS A 149 -5.43 -9.81 -17.50
CA LYS A 149 -4.47 -9.24 -18.45
C LYS A 149 -4.19 -10.22 -19.59
N THR A 150 -3.89 -11.48 -19.29
CA THR A 150 -3.55 -12.49 -20.31
C THR A 150 -4.77 -12.95 -21.11
N SER A 151 -5.94 -13.06 -20.49
CA SER A 151 -7.14 -13.60 -21.14
C SER A 151 -7.92 -12.58 -21.96
N THR A 152 -7.91 -11.31 -21.56
CA THR A 152 -8.74 -10.27 -22.19
C THR A 152 -7.93 -9.19 -22.90
N GLY A 153 -6.67 -8.98 -22.50
CA GLY A 153 -5.85 -7.86 -22.99
C GLY A 153 -6.36 -6.47 -22.59
N ILE A 154 -7.46 -6.36 -21.83
CA ILE A 154 -8.09 -5.08 -21.47
C ILE A 154 -7.19 -4.26 -20.54
N LEU A 155 -6.45 -4.93 -19.64
CA LEU A 155 -5.51 -4.30 -18.73
C LEU A 155 -4.10 -4.43 -19.29
N THR A 156 -3.48 -3.31 -19.65
CA THR A 156 -2.07 -3.34 -20.10
C THR A 156 -1.10 -3.13 -18.93
N LYS A 157 -1.52 -2.37 -17.92
CA LYS A 157 -0.75 -2.07 -16.70
C LYS A 157 -1.57 -2.28 -15.41
N ALA A 158 -0.91 -2.09 -14.27
CA ALA A 158 -1.32 -2.62 -12.97
C ALA A 158 -2.14 -1.67 -12.08
N ALA A 159 -2.59 -0.50 -12.55
CA ALA A 159 -3.21 0.52 -11.67
C ALA A 159 -4.36 -0.02 -10.81
N ALA A 160 -5.25 -0.84 -11.39
CA ALA A 160 -6.35 -1.45 -10.64
C ALA A 160 -5.85 -2.40 -9.55
N ALA A 161 -4.87 -3.27 -9.86
CA ALA A 161 -4.32 -4.23 -8.91
C ALA A 161 -3.60 -3.52 -7.75
N GLU A 162 -2.85 -2.47 -8.05
CA GLU A 162 -2.18 -1.63 -7.07
C GLU A 162 -3.20 -0.94 -6.15
N MET A 163 -4.25 -0.34 -6.72
CA MET A 163 -5.32 0.32 -5.96
C MET A 163 -6.02 -0.65 -5.02
N PHE A 164 -6.43 -1.84 -5.50
CA PHE A 164 -7.08 -2.84 -4.65
C PHE A 164 -6.17 -3.34 -3.54
N SER A 165 -4.87 -3.50 -3.81
CA SER A 165 -3.88 -3.92 -2.81
C SER A 165 -3.78 -2.87 -1.70
N ILE A 166 -3.72 -1.59 -2.07
CA ILE A 166 -3.65 -0.48 -1.11
C ILE A 166 -4.95 -0.36 -0.30
N ILE A 167 -6.12 -0.45 -0.95
CA ILE A 167 -7.42 -0.42 -0.25
C ILE A 167 -7.49 -1.52 0.81
N LEU A 168 -7.17 -2.77 0.44
CA LEU A 168 -7.20 -3.87 1.40
C LEU A 168 -6.17 -3.70 2.51
N PHE A 169 -4.98 -3.21 2.20
CA PHE A 169 -3.94 -2.96 3.20
C PHE A 169 -4.35 -1.87 4.20
N MET A 170 -4.94 -0.77 3.72
CA MET A 170 -5.46 0.30 4.60
C MET A 170 -6.65 -0.18 5.44
N ALA A 171 -7.57 -0.94 4.83
CA ALA A 171 -8.70 -1.55 5.56
C ALA A 171 -8.23 -2.54 6.64
N TYR A 172 -7.24 -3.37 6.32
CA TYR A 172 -6.57 -4.24 7.27
C TYR A 172 -6.03 -3.45 8.45
N PHE A 173 -5.31 -2.35 8.20
CA PHE A 173 -4.66 -1.60 9.27
C PHE A 173 -5.69 -0.93 10.21
N ILE A 174 -6.77 -0.39 9.66
CA ILE A 174 -7.88 0.16 10.43
C ILE A 174 -8.50 -0.95 11.30
N LEU A 175 -8.79 -2.11 10.73
CA LEU A 175 -9.38 -3.23 11.47
C LEU A 175 -8.44 -3.79 12.54
N ARG A 176 -7.13 -3.85 12.27
CA ARG A 176 -6.09 -4.19 13.24
C ARG A 176 -6.19 -3.30 14.47
N CYS A 177 -6.28 -1.98 14.28
CA CYS A 177 -6.38 -1.02 15.39
C CYS A 177 -7.61 -1.24 16.27
N VAL A 178 -8.69 -1.80 15.73
CA VAL A 178 -9.90 -2.16 16.48
C VAL A 178 -9.71 -3.48 17.24
N LYS A 179 -9.00 -4.45 16.66
CA LYS A 179 -8.86 -5.81 17.21
C LYS A 179 -7.69 -6.00 18.17
N ALA A 180 -6.66 -5.16 18.09
CA ALA A 180 -5.46 -5.36 18.88
C ALA A 180 -5.74 -5.21 20.39
N PRO A 181 -5.19 -6.10 21.23
CA PRO A 181 -5.34 -5.99 22.69
C PRO A 181 -4.71 -4.69 23.20
N ARG A 182 -5.35 -4.09 24.21
CA ARG A 182 -4.96 -2.80 24.81
C ARG A 182 -3.78 -2.94 25.76
#